data_AF-A0A1G6N8M4-F1
#
_entry.id   AF-A0A1G6N8M4-F1
#
_cell.length_a   1.000
_cell.length_b   1.000
_cell.length_c   1.000
_cell.angle_alpha   90.00
_cell.angle_beta   90.00
_cell.angle_gamma   90.00
#
_symmetry.space_group_name_H-M   'P 1'
#
loop_
_entity.id
_entity.type
_entity.pdbx_description
1 polymer ?
#
loop_
_entity_poly.entity_id
_entity_poly.type
_entity_poly.pdbx_seq_one_letter_code
_entity_poly.pdbx_strand_id
1 'polypeptide(L)' 'MYTVKGPAYGEEALVELICFAANWDGEISPCAEISEVDWISVKKTEWMAPAVVTLVEEYMER' A
#
# COMPACT_ATOMS: atom_id res chain seq x y z
N MET A 1 -8.94 3.21 10.84
CA MET A 1 -8.96 4.07 9.65
C MET A 1 -7.82 5.06 9.82
N TYR A 2 -6.89 5.07 8.88
CA TYR A 2 -5.73 5.96 8.91
C TYR A 2 -5.69 6.75 7.60
N THR A 3 -5.22 7.99 7.67
CA THR A 3 -5.01 8.82 6.49
C THR A 3 -3.54 9.20 6.42
N VAL A 4 -2.90 8.91 5.29
CA VAL A 4 -1.48 9.22 5.07
C VAL A 4 -1.36 10.18 3.90
N LYS A 5 -0.53 11.22 4.06
CA LYS A 5 -0.13 12.12 2.98
C LYS A 5 1.33 11.92 2.69
N GLY A 6 1.67 11.60 1.45
CA GLY A 6 3.04 11.29 1.07
C GLY A 6 3.31 11.46 -0.43
N PRO A 7 4.57 11.28 -0.85
CA PRO A 7 4.94 11.43 -2.25
C PRO A 7 4.33 10.32 -3.12
N ALA A 8 3.91 10.72 -4.33
CA ALA A 8 3.51 9.80 -5.39
C ALA A 8 4.73 9.02 -5.90
N TYR A 9 4.51 7.78 -6.36
CA TYR A 9 5.58 7.01 -6.99
C TYR A 9 5.87 7.56 -8.38
N GLY A 10 7.12 7.97 -8.63
CA GLY A 10 7.59 8.40 -9.95
C GLY A 10 7.16 9.80 -10.39
N GLU A 11 6.49 10.57 -9.53
CA GLU A 11 5.93 11.88 -9.87
C GLU A 11 6.30 12.93 -8.80
N GLU A 12 6.50 14.19 -9.21
CA GLU A 12 6.69 15.32 -8.29
C GLU A 12 5.33 15.82 -7.76
N ALA A 13 4.62 14.93 -7.07
CA ALA A 13 3.28 15.18 -6.54
C ALA A 13 3.05 14.50 -5.19
N LEU A 14 2.00 14.92 -4.47
CA LEU A 14 1.55 14.31 -3.23
C LEU A 14 0.24 13.56 -3.43
N VAL A 15 0.09 12.44 -2.73
CA VAL A 15 -1.15 11.66 -2.66
C VAL A 15 -1.67 11.60 -1.23
N GLU A 16 -2.99 11.51 -1.09
CA GLU A 16 -3.67 11.21 0.17
C GLU A 16 -4.22 9.78 0.09
N LEU A 17 -3.78 8.91 1.00
CA LEU A 17 -4.24 7.52 1.11
C LEU A 17 -5.21 7.41 2.28
N ILE A 18 -6.43 6.96 2.00
CA ILE A 18 -7.41 6.59 3.03
C ILE A 18 -7.34 5.08 3.22
N CYS A 19 -6.83 4.65 4.38
CA CYS A 19 -6.42 3.27 4.60
C CYS A 19 -7.41 2.51 5.48
N PHE A 20 -7.76 1.31 5.03
CA PHE A 20 -8.64 0.35 5.69
C PHE A 20 -7.93 -0.98 5.89
N ALA A 21 -8.34 -1.73 6.90
CA ALA A 21 -7.83 -3.07 7.17
C ALA A 21 -9.01 -4.04 7.26
N ALA A 22 -8.83 -5.24 6.71
CA ALA A 22 -9.81 -6.32 6.74
C ALA A 22 -9.08 -7.66 6.70
N ASN A 23 -9.74 -8.72 7.17
CA ASN A 23 -9.32 -10.09 6.91
C ASN A 23 -9.93 -10.57 5.60
N TRP A 24 -9.16 -11.29 4.80
CA TRP A 24 -9.60 -11.82 3.51
C TRP A 24 -9.29 -13.31 3.44
N ASP A 25 -10.33 -14.12 3.24
CA ASP A 25 -10.24 -15.58 3.18
C ASP A 25 -10.39 -16.14 1.75
N GLY A 26 -10.44 -15.28 0.74
CA GLY A 26 -10.57 -15.67 -0.68
C GLY A 26 -9.24 -15.71 -1.43
N GLU A 27 -9.31 -16.01 -2.73
CA GLU A 27 -8.16 -15.93 -3.63
C GLU A 27 -8.06 -14.54 -4.27
N ILE A 28 -6.83 -14.07 -4.50
CA ILE A 28 -6.56 -12.84 -5.25
C ILE A 28 -6.30 -13.18 -6.71
N SER A 29 -6.79 -12.34 -7.63
CA SER A 29 -6.51 -12.47 -9.06
C SER A 29 -6.34 -11.09 -9.69
N PRO A 30 -5.43 -10.92 -10.67
CA PRO A 30 -5.27 -9.65 -11.38
C PRO A 30 -6.56 -9.30 -12.13
N CYS A 31 -6.96 -8.02 -12.11
CA CYS A 31 -8.16 -7.52 -12.77
C CYS A 31 -7.86 -6.23 -13.55
N ALA A 32 -8.57 -6.03 -14.66
CA ALA A 32 -8.46 -4.83 -15.52
C ALA A 32 -7.02 -4.55 -15.98
N GLU A 33 -6.46 -3.40 -15.61
CA GLU A 33 -5.11 -2.96 -16.00
C GLU A 33 -3.98 -3.58 -15.15
N ILE A 34 -4.32 -4.34 -14.10
CA ILE A 34 -3.35 -4.99 -13.22
C ILE A 34 -2.80 -6.24 -13.88
N SER A 35 -1.48 -6.29 -14.09
CA SER A 35 -0.78 -7.42 -14.73
C SER A 35 -0.50 -8.59 -13.78
N GLU A 36 -0.28 -8.31 -12.49
CA GLU A 36 0.10 -9.29 -11.48
C GLU A 36 -0.35 -8.84 -10.09
N VAL A 37 -0.71 -9.80 -9.23
CA VAL A 37 -1.07 -9.54 -7.83
C VAL A 37 -0.49 -10.64 -6.96
N ASP A 38 0.07 -10.26 -5.82
CA ASP A 38 0.61 -11.18 -4.83
C ASP A 38 0.53 -10.57 -3.41
N TRP A 39 0.64 -11.41 -2.39
CA TRP A 39 0.77 -11.00 -1.00
C TRP A 39 2.22 -10.74 -0.67
N ILE A 40 2.54 -9.51 -0.26
CA ILE A 40 3.89 -9.13 0.17
C ILE A 40 3.96 -8.99 1.70
N SER A 41 5.14 -9.28 2.25
CA SER A 41 5.42 -8.97 3.66
C SER A 41 5.51 -7.46 3.86
N VAL A 42 5.00 -6.97 4.98
CA VAL A 42 5.13 -5.57 5.40
C VAL A 42 6.58 -5.09 5.49
N LYS A 43 7.55 -6.01 5.61
CA LYS A 43 8.99 -5.71 5.65
C LYS A 43 9.62 -5.46 4.28
N LYS A 44 8.93 -5.78 3.19
CA LYS A 44 9.43 -5.59 1.81
C LYS A 44 9.08 -4.19 1.31
N THR A 45 9.61 -3.16 1.97
CA THR A 45 9.30 -1.76 1.68
C THR A 45 9.73 -1.35 0.27
N GLU A 46 10.68 -2.05 -0.35
CA GLU A 46 11.14 -1.80 -1.72
C GLU A 46 10.11 -2.13 -2.79
N TRP A 47 9.04 -2.87 -2.44
CA TRP A 47 7.91 -3.20 -3.32
C TRP A 47 6.73 -2.24 -3.15
N MET A 48 6.86 -1.23 -2.29
CA MET A 48 5.78 -0.33 -1.92
C MET A 48 6.00 1.07 -2.49
N ALA A 49 4.89 1.75 -2.83
CA ALA A 49 4.94 3.17 -3.14
C ALA A 49 5.35 3.98 -1.88
N PRO A 50 6.02 5.13 -2.03
CA PRO A 50 6.55 5.89 -0.89
C PRO A 50 5.50 6.22 0.18
N ALA A 51 4.30 6.65 -0.22
CA ALA A 51 3.22 6.93 0.73
C ALA A 51 2.71 5.68 1.48
N VAL A 52 2.85 4.47 0.90
CA VAL A 52 2.51 3.21 1.57
C VAL A 52 3.57 2.81 2.59
N VAL A 53 4.86 3.11 2.33
CA VAL A 53 5.93 2.91 3.33
C VAL A 53 5.63 3.73 4.59
N THR A 54 5.26 5.00 4.44
CA THR A 54 4.85 5.87 5.58
C THR A 54 3.69 5.27 6.37
N LEU A 55 2.70 4.67 5.71
CA LEU A 55 1.60 3.98 6.40
C LEU A 55 2.11 2.84 7.28
N VAL A 56 3.01 2.01 6.74
CA VAL A 56 3.53 0.83 7.46
C VAL A 56 4.35 1.26 8.68
N GLU A 57 5.28 2.20 8.49
CA GLU A 57 6.17 2.70 9.54
C GLU A 57 5.40 3.40 10.67
N GLU A 58 4.36 4.18 10.35
CA GLU A 58 3.63 4.95 11.36
C GLU A 58 2.53 4.15 12.09
N TYR A 59 1.91 3.17 11.41
CA TYR A 59 0.67 2.57 11.90
C TYR A 59 0.66 1.04 11.99
N MET A 60 1.55 0.31 11.31
CA MET A 60 1.51 -1.17 11.27
C MET A 60 2.63 -1.85 12.06
N GLU A 61 3.76 -1.20 12.32
CA GLU A 61 4.85 -1.76 13.14
C GLU A 61 4.67 -1.61 14.67
N ARG A 62 3.43 -1.42 15.17
CA ARG A 62 3.13 -1.27 16.60
C ARG A 62 2.53 -2.51 17.24
#